data_AF-A0A0S8GGK2-F1
#
_entry.id   AF-A0A0S8GGK2-F1
#
_cell.length_a   1.000
_cell.length_b   1.000
_cell.length_c   1.000
_cell.angle_alpha   90.00
_cell.angle_beta   90.00
_cell.angle_gamma   90.00
#
_symmetry.space_group_name_H-M   'P 1'
#
loop_
_entity.id
_entity.type
_entity.pdbx_description
1 polymer ?
#
loop_
_entity_poly.entity_id
_entity_poly.type
_entity_poly.pdbx_seq_one_letter_code
_entity_poly.pdbx_strand_id
1 'polypeptide(L)'
;NPRVRVKALQALTRISYPQLAQQLIRRIKSKSFRSLDFPEQKEYFSCLIANGSKEVAKELEKILCKWVLFGRKRYQTMRELAAVALASMNNPDSLAILQKGLKKRNKHIRRACAMALKQK
;
A
#
# COMPACT_ATOMS: atom_id res chain seq x y z
N ASN A 1 -13.87 16.56 3.48
CA ASN A 1 -14.68 16.01 2.37
C ASN A 1 -13.86 14.97 1.59
N PRO A 2 -14.29 13.69 1.50
CA PRO A 2 -13.56 12.63 0.78
C PRO A 2 -13.27 12.95 -0.69
N ARG A 3 -14.23 13.54 -1.42
CA ARG A 3 -14.06 13.87 -2.85
C ARG A 3 -12.93 14.87 -3.07
N VAL A 4 -12.83 15.88 -2.20
CA VAL A 4 -11.74 16.87 -2.22
C VAL A 4 -10.39 16.21 -1.98
N ARG A 5 -10.31 15.29 -0.99
CA ARG A 5 -9.05 14.57 -0.69
C ARG A 5 -8.62 13.65 -1.83
N VAL A 6 -9.54 12.93 -2.44
CA VAL A 6 -9.28 12.11 -3.63
C VAL A 6 -8.73 12.96 -4.78
N LYS A 7 -9.37 14.09 -5.10
CA LYS A 7 -8.89 14.99 -6.16
C LYS A 7 -7.52 15.58 -5.85
N ALA A 8 -7.27 15.96 -4.59
CA ALA A 8 -5.97 16.44 -4.16
C ALA A 8 -4.88 15.37 -4.31
N LEU A 9 -5.14 14.12 -3.88
CA LEU A 9 -4.19 13.01 -4.04
C LEU A 9 -3.88 12.72 -5.52
N GLN A 10 -4.89 12.78 -6.40
CA GLN A 10 -4.71 12.61 -7.84
C GLN A 10 -3.83 13.72 -8.42
N ALA A 11 -4.01 14.97 -8.00
CA ALA A 11 -3.14 16.07 -8.41
C ALA A 11 -1.70 15.89 -7.90
N LEU A 12 -1.52 15.55 -6.62
CA LEU A 12 -0.22 15.29 -6.00
C LEU A 12 0.52 14.10 -6.63
N THR A 13 -0.23 13.10 -7.10
CA THR A 13 0.33 11.96 -7.85
C THR A 13 0.94 12.40 -9.17
N ARG A 14 0.35 13.41 -9.84
CA ARG A 14 0.81 13.89 -11.15
C ARG A 14 2.01 14.84 -11.05
N ILE A 15 2.03 15.72 -10.05
CA ILE A 15 3.08 16.75 -9.94
C ILE A 15 4.39 16.24 -9.33
N SER A 16 4.38 15.07 -8.69
CA SER A 16 5.53 14.44 -8.02
C SER A 16 6.24 15.35 -7.01
N TYR A 17 5.82 15.23 -5.75
CA TYR A 17 6.34 15.90 -4.55
C TYR A 17 6.92 14.88 -3.54
N PRO A 18 8.20 14.48 -3.66
CA PRO A 18 8.81 13.40 -2.87
C PRO A 18 8.78 13.61 -1.35
N GLN A 19 8.81 14.86 -0.88
CA GLN A 19 8.74 15.20 0.55
C GLN A 19 7.44 14.71 1.21
N LEU A 20 6.41 14.39 0.42
CA LEU A 20 5.12 13.91 0.90
C LEU A 20 5.15 12.45 1.36
N ALA A 21 6.11 11.64 0.89
CA ALA A 21 6.11 10.19 1.11
C ALA A 21 6.02 9.82 2.59
N GLN A 22 6.79 10.51 3.46
CA GLN A 22 6.77 10.25 4.89
C GLN A 22 5.40 10.59 5.52
N GLN A 23 4.76 11.67 5.08
CA GLN A 23 3.44 12.07 5.56
C GLN A 23 2.36 11.08 5.12
N LEU A 24 2.42 10.60 3.87
CA LEU A 24 1.53 9.56 3.35
C LEU A 24 1.68 8.25 4.14
N ILE A 25 2.91 7.82 4.42
CA ILE A 25 3.18 6.62 5.23
C ILE A 25 2.58 6.77 6.64
N ARG A 26 2.80 7.90 7.31
CA ARG A 26 2.22 8.18 8.64
C ARG A 26 0.70 8.11 8.57
N ARG A 27 0.08 8.71 7.54
CA ARG A 27 -1.37 8.68 7.33
C ARG A 27 -1.88 7.27 7.12
N ILE A 28 -1.30 6.49 6.20
CA ILE A 28 -1.69 5.11 5.86
C ILE A 28 -1.61 4.18 7.08
N LYS A 29 -0.59 4.35 7.94
CA LYS A 29 -0.43 3.53 9.15
C LYS A 29 -1.38 3.88 10.29
N SER A 30 -2.03 5.04 10.24
CA SER A 30 -2.93 5.52 11.29
C SER A 30 -4.14 4.59 11.47
N LYS A 31 -4.76 4.61 12.66
CA LYS A 31 -5.95 3.81 12.92
C LYS A 31 -7.17 4.28 12.11
N SER A 32 -7.31 5.60 11.97
CA SER A 32 -8.39 6.27 11.22
C SER A 32 -8.32 6.06 9.72
N PHE A 33 -7.16 5.71 9.17
CA PHE A 33 -7.06 5.44 7.73
C PHE A 33 -7.93 4.26 7.29
N ARG A 34 -8.04 3.24 8.16
CA ARG A 34 -8.79 2.02 7.87
C ARG A 34 -10.30 2.22 7.80
N SER A 35 -10.82 3.37 8.23
CA SER A 35 -12.24 3.72 8.11
C SER A 35 -12.54 4.57 6.88
N LEU A 36 -11.53 4.95 6.09
CA LEU A 36 -11.76 5.58 4.79
C LEU A 36 -12.40 4.58 3.82
N ASP A 37 -13.12 5.09 2.83
CA ASP A 37 -13.65 4.24 1.77
C ASP A 37 -12.51 3.67 0.89
N PHE A 38 -12.83 2.62 0.13
CA PHE A 38 -11.83 1.96 -0.70
C PHE A 38 -11.22 2.88 -1.77
N PRO A 39 -11.99 3.70 -2.51
CA PRO A 39 -11.43 4.64 -3.48
C PRO A 39 -10.41 5.59 -2.86
N GLU A 40 -10.72 6.18 -1.71
CA GLU A 40 -9.79 7.09 -1.03
C GLU A 40 -8.54 6.36 -0.56
N GLN A 41 -8.67 5.16 0.05
CA GLN A 41 -7.50 4.36 0.43
C GLN A 41 -6.60 4.07 -0.77
N LYS A 42 -7.17 3.67 -1.91
CA LYS A 42 -6.41 3.36 -3.13
C LYS A 42 -5.59 4.56 -3.60
N GLU A 43 -6.18 5.75 -3.63
CA GLU A 43 -5.50 6.99 -4.06
C GLU A 43 -4.32 7.35 -3.15
N TYR A 44 -4.42 7.10 -1.85
CA TYR A 44 -3.28 7.29 -0.94
C TYR A 44 -2.09 6.37 -1.27
N PHE A 45 -2.36 5.11 -1.63
CA PHE A 45 -1.30 4.18 -2.05
C PHE A 45 -0.73 4.57 -3.42
N SER A 46 -1.58 4.94 -4.39
CA SER A 46 -1.13 5.44 -5.70
C SER A 46 -0.24 6.67 -5.57
N CYS A 47 -0.66 7.63 -4.75
CA CYS A 47 0.12 8.82 -4.45
C CYS A 47 1.45 8.46 -3.76
N LEU A 48 1.46 7.51 -2.84
CA LEU A 48 2.68 7.06 -2.17
C LEU A 48 3.68 6.43 -3.15
N ILE A 49 3.23 5.66 -4.13
CA ILE A 49 4.11 5.03 -5.13
C ILE A 49 4.72 6.10 -6.04
N ALA A 50 3.91 7.04 -6.53
CA ALA A 50 4.38 8.10 -7.43
C ALA A 50 5.38 9.05 -6.77
N ASN A 51 5.26 9.25 -5.46
CA ASN A 51 6.09 10.16 -4.68
C ASN A 51 7.17 9.43 -3.87
N GLY A 52 7.23 8.10 -3.98
CA GLY A 52 8.02 7.23 -3.12
C GLY A 52 9.39 6.89 -3.68
N SER A 53 10.40 6.86 -2.82
CA SER A 53 11.72 6.30 -3.12
C SER A 53 11.76 4.79 -2.85
N LYS A 54 12.92 4.14 -3.06
CA LYS A 54 13.10 2.69 -2.83
C LYS A 54 12.74 2.27 -1.39
N GLU A 55 12.91 3.17 -0.42
CA GLU A 55 12.58 2.98 0.99
C GLU A 55 11.09 2.71 1.23
N VAL A 56 10.21 3.16 0.32
CA VAL A 56 8.76 2.89 0.39
C VAL A 56 8.46 1.39 0.32
N ALA A 57 9.27 0.60 -0.41
CA ALA A 57 9.06 -0.84 -0.51
C ALA A 57 9.14 -1.53 0.88
N LYS A 58 10.10 -1.12 1.73
CA LYS A 58 10.23 -1.63 3.10
C LYS A 58 9.04 -1.24 3.97
N GLU A 59 8.49 -0.05 3.77
CA GLU A 59 7.32 0.44 4.50
C GLU A 59 6.03 -0.30 4.08
N LEU A 60 5.90 -0.62 2.80
CA LEU A 60 4.83 -1.47 2.27
C LEU A 60 4.96 -2.91 2.77
N GLU A 61 6.17 -3.48 2.87
CA GLU A 61 6.38 -4.81 3.49
C GLU A 61 5.87 -4.84 4.92
N LYS A 62 6.15 -3.80 5.72
CA LYS A 62 5.65 -3.69 7.10
C LYS A 62 4.13 -3.66 7.16
N ILE A 63 3.45 -2.98 6.23
CA ILE A 63 1.98 -2.95 6.16
C ILE A 63 1.43 -4.33 5.76
N LEU A 64 1.99 -4.93 4.71
CA LEU A 64 1.64 -6.25 4.20
C LEU A 64 1.78 -7.34 5.27
N CYS A 65 2.90 -7.35 5.99
CA CYS A 65 3.24 -8.37 6.97
C CYS A 65 2.75 -8.09 8.38
N LYS A 66 2.06 -6.95 8.61
CA LYS A 66 1.62 -6.58 9.96
C LYS A 66 0.76 -7.67 10.59
N TRP A 67 1.13 -8.08 11.81
CA TRP A 67 0.32 -8.97 12.61
C TRP A 67 -0.85 -8.21 13.24
N VAL A 68 -2.02 -8.83 13.27
CA VAL A 68 -3.27 -8.17 13.63
C VAL A 68 -4.17 -9.14 14.39
N LEU A 69 -4.56 -8.75 15.60
CA LEU A 69 -5.52 -9.48 16.43
C LEU A 69 -6.97 -9.17 16.03
N PHE A 70 -7.31 -7.88 15.88
CA PHE A 70 -8.67 -7.39 15.62
C PHE A 70 -8.80 -6.58 14.33
N GLY A 71 -10.00 -6.53 13.73
CA GLY A 71 -10.23 -5.75 12.49
C GLY A 71 -9.65 -6.41 11.24
N ARG A 72 -9.67 -7.75 11.18
CA ARG A 72 -9.04 -8.56 10.13
C ARG A 72 -9.47 -8.16 8.71
N LYS A 73 -10.76 -7.89 8.48
CA LYS A 73 -11.30 -7.49 7.16
C LYS A 73 -10.67 -6.19 6.64
N ARG A 74 -10.69 -5.12 7.44
CA ARG A 74 -10.07 -3.83 7.07
C ARG A 74 -8.57 -3.98 6.83
N TYR A 75 -7.90 -4.83 7.60
CA TYR A 75 -6.49 -5.13 7.41
C TYR A 75 -6.20 -6.02 6.19
N GLN A 76 -7.15 -6.82 5.69
CA GLN A 76 -6.98 -7.55 4.44
C GLN A 76 -6.89 -6.57 3.27
N THR A 77 -7.79 -5.57 3.21
CA THR A 77 -7.75 -4.49 2.21
C THR A 77 -6.40 -3.78 2.22
N MET A 78 -5.87 -3.44 3.41
CA MET A 78 -4.54 -2.82 3.54
C MET A 78 -3.41 -3.70 2.98
N ARG A 79 -3.49 -5.02 3.16
CA ARG A 79 -2.49 -5.96 2.63
C ARG A 79 -2.58 -6.06 1.11
N GLU A 80 -3.79 -6.08 0.57
CA GLU A 80 -4.03 -6.11 -0.87
C GLU A 80 -3.50 -4.84 -1.53
N LEU A 81 -3.85 -3.66 -1.00
CA LEU A 81 -3.34 -2.38 -1.47
C LEU A 81 -1.81 -2.29 -1.38
N ALA A 82 -1.21 -2.78 -0.28
CA ALA A 82 0.24 -2.81 -0.14
C ALA A 82 0.92 -3.77 -1.14
N ALA A 83 0.33 -4.94 -1.40
CA ALA A 83 0.86 -5.89 -2.37
C ALA A 83 0.77 -5.35 -3.81
N VAL A 84 -0.36 -4.75 -4.17
CA VAL A 84 -0.53 -4.07 -5.47
C VAL A 84 0.48 -2.94 -5.62
N ALA A 85 0.64 -2.12 -4.57
CA ALA A 85 1.62 -1.03 -4.59
C ALA A 85 3.05 -1.54 -4.82
N LEU A 86 3.45 -2.61 -4.14
CA LEU A 86 4.75 -3.26 -4.38
C LEU A 86 4.89 -3.75 -5.82
N ALA A 87 3.86 -4.36 -6.41
CA ALA A 87 3.91 -4.81 -7.81
C ALA A 87 4.05 -3.63 -8.77
N SER A 88 3.32 -2.54 -8.54
CA SER A 88 3.38 -1.32 -9.36
C SER A 88 4.72 -0.59 -9.30
N MET A 89 5.49 -0.71 -8.20
CA MET A 89 6.83 -0.13 -8.12
C MET A 89 7.84 -0.78 -9.08
N ASN A 90 7.55 -1.99 -9.57
CA ASN A 90 8.33 -2.74 -10.57
C ASN A 90 9.87 -2.70 -10.39
N ASN A 91 10.36 -2.85 -9.16
CA ASN A 91 11.78 -2.89 -8.86
C ASN A 91 12.20 -4.21 -8.16
N PRO A 92 13.49 -4.58 -8.19
CA PRO A 92 13.94 -5.86 -7.64
C PRO A 92 13.57 -6.08 -6.17
N ASP A 93 13.70 -5.05 -5.33
CA ASP A 93 13.37 -5.14 -3.90
C ASP A 93 11.88 -5.45 -3.67
N SER A 94 11.01 -4.75 -4.40
CA SER A 94 9.56 -4.95 -4.32
C SER A 94 9.13 -6.34 -4.77
N LEU A 95 9.76 -6.88 -5.82
CA LEU A 95 9.50 -8.24 -6.31
C LEU A 95 9.99 -9.30 -5.31
N ALA A 96 11.17 -9.10 -4.71
CA ALA A 96 11.69 -9.99 -3.68
C ALA A 96 10.76 -10.04 -2.45
N ILE A 97 10.19 -8.89 -2.05
CA ILE A 97 9.18 -8.84 -0.97
C ILE A 97 7.93 -9.65 -1.34
N LEU A 98 7.42 -9.50 -2.56
CA LEU A 98 6.23 -10.24 -3.02
C LEU A 98 6.51 -11.76 -3.05
N GLN A 99 7.65 -12.18 -3.58
CA GLN A 99 8.08 -13.59 -3.62
C GLN A 99 8.22 -14.18 -2.21
N LYS A 100 8.81 -13.44 -1.27
CA LYS A 100 8.88 -13.82 0.16
C LYS A 100 7.49 -13.94 0.77
N GLY A 101 6.57 -13.05 0.39
CA GLY A 101 5.17 -13.06 0.80
C GLY A 101 4.41 -14.33 0.39
N LEU A 102 4.72 -14.91 -0.78
CA LEU A 102 4.15 -16.19 -1.23
C LEU A 102 4.49 -17.36 -0.29
N LYS A 103 5.62 -17.28 0.42
CA LYS A 103 6.09 -18.32 1.35
C LYS A 103 5.59 -18.12 2.80
N LYS A 104 4.81 -17.06 3.08
CA LYS A 104 4.33 -16.77 4.45
C LYS A 104 3.25 -17.75 4.91
N ARG A 105 3.24 -18.12 6.20
CA ARG A 105 2.18 -18.96 6.81
C ARG A 105 0.78 -18.35 6.71
N ASN A 106 0.67 -17.02 6.71
CA ASN A 106 -0.61 -16.33 6.63
C ASN A 106 -1.20 -16.39 5.21
N LYS A 107 -2.35 -17.06 5.06
CA LYS A 107 -3.05 -17.23 3.78
C LYS A 107 -3.41 -15.91 3.08
N HIS A 108 -3.72 -14.85 3.84
CA HIS A 108 -4.09 -13.56 3.26
C HIS A 108 -2.89 -12.83 2.68
N ILE A 109 -1.72 -12.95 3.30
CA ILE A 109 -0.48 -12.41 2.75
C ILE A 109 -0.13 -13.14 1.45
N ARG A 110 -0.16 -14.48 1.46
CA ARG A 110 0.11 -15.28 0.25
C ARG A 110 -0.82 -14.91 -0.89
N ARG A 111 -2.13 -14.83 -0.62
CA ARG A 111 -3.14 -14.47 -1.62
C ARG A 111 -2.92 -13.07 -2.19
N ALA A 112 -2.67 -12.08 -1.33
CA ALA A 112 -2.40 -10.71 -1.77
C ALA A 112 -1.17 -10.64 -2.69
N CYS A 113 -0.07 -11.29 -2.30
CA CYS A 113 1.14 -11.35 -3.12
C CYS A 113 0.92 -12.09 -4.45
N ALA A 114 0.22 -13.23 -4.42
CA ALA A 114 -0.07 -13.99 -5.63
C ALA A 114 -0.95 -13.21 -6.61
N MET A 115 -1.98 -12.50 -6.11
CA MET A 115 -2.82 -11.65 -6.93
C MET A 115 -2.07 -10.45 -7.49
N ALA A 116 -1.18 -9.83 -6.71
CA ALA A 116 -0.39 -8.69 -7.16
C ALA A 116 0.61 -9.09 -8.26
N LEU A 117 1.26 -10.25 -8.13
CA LEU A 117 2.20 -10.77 -9.14
C LEU A 117 1.51 -11.17 -10.46
N LYS A 118 0.24 -11.59 -10.42
CA LYS A 118 -0.56 -11.92 -11.61
C LYS A 118 -1.04 -10.69 -12.39
N GLN A 119 -1.10 -9.53 -11.75
CA GLN A 119 -1.54 -8.26 -12.35
C GLN A 119 -0.39 -7.47 -12.99
N LYS A 120 0.82 -8.07 -13.02
CA LYS A 120 2.00 -7.48 -13.63
C LYS A 120 1.99 -7.65 -15.15
#